data_AF-A0A353PEQ9-F1
#
_entry.id   AF-A0A353PEQ9-F1
#
_cell.length_a   1.000
_cell.length_b   1.000
_cell.length_c   1.000
_cell.angle_alpha   90.00
_cell.angle_beta   90.00
_cell.angle_gamma   90.00
#
_symmetry.space_group_name_H-M   'P 1'
#
loop_
_entity.id
_entity.type
_entity.pdbx_description
1 polymer ?
#
loop_
_entity_poly.entity_id
_entity_poly.type
_entity_poly.pdbx_seq_one_letter_code
_entity_poly.pdbx_strand_id
1 'polypeptide(L)'
;MAVASRRRLWIVWLLLTASLAGLLWAGLSLRGDSDQAWRTASRGLLLPGPTSHGHYQIELACDTCHTGAFADREAMQARCMDCHGAELKQARDSHPRSKFTDPRNADRAARLNAAECVTCHVEHRPELTHAAGDTQPVDFCVTCHAEVGKERPSHQGMGFETCASSGCHNFHDNRALYEDFLIKHAGEPEIADAPRVPARDFRDLIEELSDFPFERVSLQPLGAADADHGMALGADPAIEADWLASAHARSGVNCSGCHVPATSEAVWIEKPDEAVCRDCHAAEVKGFLAGRHGMRLAVGLSAMTPGQARLPMREDAADVALECTSCHGAHGFDTKVAQVESCLGCHSDTHSLAYEGSPHHRLWQREQAGELPAGSGVTCATCHLPRVEHYQDDIKRVLVQHNQNDTLRPNEKMIRPVCLSCHGLAFAIDALADPALVARNFAGRPLGHVESIDMALEAERRAEQSRREAREAAE
;
A
#
# COMPACT_ATOMS: atom_id res chain seq x y z
N MET A 1 8.22 49.43 -43.05
CA MET A 1 7.43 48.18 -42.86
C MET A 1 8.08 47.18 -41.89
N ALA A 2 9.40 46.94 -41.94
CA ALA A 2 10.09 45.98 -41.05
C ALA A 2 10.01 46.28 -39.52
N VAL A 3 10.05 47.56 -39.12
CA VAL A 3 9.99 47.96 -37.69
C VAL A 3 8.59 47.76 -37.09
N ALA A 4 7.54 48.06 -37.85
CA ALA A 4 6.15 47.84 -37.42
C ALA A 4 5.84 46.33 -37.26
N SER A 5 6.42 45.49 -38.12
CA SER A 5 6.36 44.03 -38.00
C SER A 5 7.05 43.54 -36.72
N ARG A 6 8.26 44.03 -36.42
CA ARG A 6 8.99 43.69 -35.17
C ARG A 6 8.22 44.12 -33.91
N ARG A 7 7.61 45.31 -33.90
CA ARG A 7 6.80 45.79 -32.76
C ARG A 7 5.59 44.89 -32.51
N ARG A 8 4.90 44.44 -33.58
CA ARG A 8 3.79 43.48 -33.45
C ARG A 8 4.25 42.14 -32.89
N LEU A 9 5.39 41.63 -33.35
CA LEU A 9 5.97 40.39 -32.83
C LEU A 9 6.32 40.49 -31.34
N TRP A 10 6.92 41.60 -30.89
CA TRP A 10 7.18 41.84 -29.47
C TRP A 10 5.91 41.93 -28.62
N ILE A 11 4.86 42.58 -29.13
CA ILE A 11 3.56 42.64 -28.44
C ILE A 11 2.96 41.24 -28.31
N VAL A 12 2.95 40.45 -29.38
CA VAL A 12 2.46 39.06 -29.36
C VAL A 12 3.29 38.22 -28.39
N TRP A 13 4.62 38.32 -28.44
CA TRP A 13 5.50 37.60 -27.51
C TRP A 13 5.25 37.96 -26.05
N LEU A 14 5.09 39.25 -25.74
CA LEU A 14 4.77 39.72 -24.38
C LEU A 14 3.40 39.19 -23.92
N LEU A 15 2.38 39.22 -24.79
CA LEU A 15 1.05 38.70 -24.47
C LEU A 15 1.07 37.19 -24.21
N LEU A 16 1.78 36.42 -25.05
CA LEU A 16 1.93 34.98 -24.86
C LEU A 16 2.69 34.65 -23.58
N THR A 17 3.78 35.38 -23.30
CA THR A 17 4.57 35.20 -22.08
C THR A 17 3.76 35.53 -20.83
N ALA A 18 3.03 36.65 -20.84
CA ALA A 18 2.16 37.03 -19.72
C ALA A 18 1.01 36.05 -19.54
N SER A 19 0.44 35.52 -20.63
CA SER A 19 -0.62 34.51 -20.56
C SER A 19 -0.10 33.19 -19.99
N LEU A 20 1.08 32.74 -20.42
CA LEU A 20 1.72 31.53 -19.88
C LEU A 20 2.09 31.72 -18.41
N ALA A 21 2.71 32.86 -18.04
CA ALA A 21 3.03 33.16 -16.65
C ALA A 21 1.77 33.22 -15.77
N GLY A 22 0.70 33.84 -16.28
CA GLY A 22 -0.60 33.88 -15.61
C GLY A 22 -1.21 32.49 -15.42
N LEU A 23 -1.14 31.63 -16.45
CA LEU A 23 -1.61 30.24 -16.39
C LEU A 23 -0.84 29.43 -15.34
N LEU A 24 0.49 29.48 -15.37
CA LEU A 24 1.35 28.78 -14.40
C LEU A 24 1.11 29.28 -12.97
N TRP A 25 1.02 30.61 -12.79
CA TRP A 25 0.73 31.21 -11.49
C TRP A 25 -0.66 30.82 -10.98
N ALA A 26 -1.67 30.81 -11.84
CA ALA A 26 -3.03 30.37 -11.49
C ALA A 26 -3.06 28.89 -11.11
N GLY A 27 -2.32 28.03 -11.82
CA GLY A 27 -2.24 26.60 -11.51
C GLY A 27 -1.63 26.31 -10.12
N LEU A 28 -0.71 27.17 -9.67
CA LEU A 28 -0.11 27.10 -8.33
C LEU A 28 -1.00 27.74 -7.25
N SER A 29 -1.60 28.90 -7.53
CA SER A 29 -2.19 29.77 -6.50
C SER A 29 -3.68 29.52 -6.24
N LEU A 30 -4.42 29.04 -7.25
CA LEU A 30 -5.84 28.76 -7.07
C LEU A 30 -6.03 27.48 -6.27
N ARG A 31 -6.82 27.55 -5.20
CA ARG A 31 -7.28 26.40 -4.40
C ARG A 31 -8.65 25.93 -4.94
N GLY A 32 -8.90 24.63 -4.96
CA GLY A 32 -10.09 24.01 -5.59
C GLY A 32 -9.73 22.67 -6.23
N ASP A 33 -10.62 22.11 -7.07
CA ASP A 33 -10.45 20.78 -7.69
C ASP A 33 -9.11 20.65 -8.41
N SER A 34 -8.27 19.74 -7.89
CA SER A 34 -6.90 19.49 -8.36
C SER A 34 -6.86 18.83 -9.73
N ASP A 35 -7.99 18.30 -10.21
CA ASP A 35 -8.06 17.47 -11.42
C ASP A 35 -8.35 18.23 -12.73
N GLN A 36 -8.54 19.54 -12.70
CA GLN A 36 -8.78 20.29 -13.93
C GLN A 36 -7.58 20.16 -14.90
N ALA A 37 -7.82 19.70 -16.13
CA ALA A 37 -6.77 19.36 -17.11
C ALA A 37 -5.73 20.47 -17.33
N TRP A 38 -6.16 21.74 -17.36
CA TRP A 38 -5.24 22.87 -17.52
C TRP A 38 -4.34 23.05 -16.29
N ARG A 39 -4.85 22.75 -15.09
CA ARG A 39 -4.13 22.89 -13.82
C ARG A 39 -3.16 21.74 -13.61
N THR A 40 -3.55 20.52 -13.93
CA THR A 40 -2.66 19.34 -13.92
C THR A 40 -1.50 19.54 -14.91
N ALA A 41 -1.78 20.03 -16.13
CA ALA A 41 -0.75 20.39 -17.09
C ALA A 41 0.18 21.50 -16.57
N SER A 42 -0.37 22.55 -15.96
CA SER A 42 0.41 23.66 -15.40
C SER A 42 1.31 23.20 -14.25
N ARG A 43 0.80 22.38 -13.33
CA ARG A 43 1.56 21.82 -12.21
C ARG A 43 2.63 20.84 -12.68
N GLY A 44 2.33 20.02 -13.68
CA GLY A 44 3.31 19.14 -14.31
C GLY A 44 4.52 19.90 -14.88
N LEU A 45 4.30 21.06 -15.49
CA LEU A 45 5.36 21.94 -15.97
C LEU A 45 6.19 22.60 -14.84
N LEU A 46 5.64 22.66 -13.62
CA LEU A 46 6.27 23.29 -12.45
C LEU A 46 6.93 22.29 -11.50
N LEU A 47 6.81 20.97 -11.75
CA LEU A 47 7.49 19.96 -10.96
C LEU A 47 9.01 20.14 -11.06
N PRO A 48 9.73 20.36 -9.95
CA PRO A 48 11.19 20.50 -9.98
C PRO A 48 11.89 19.21 -10.46
N GLY A 49 11.24 18.08 -10.25
CA GLY A 49 11.64 16.76 -10.69
C GLY A 49 10.57 15.73 -10.35
N PRO A 50 10.66 14.51 -10.91
CA PRO A 50 9.83 13.38 -10.51
C PRO A 50 9.87 13.15 -8.99
N THR A 51 8.71 12.89 -8.41
CA THR A 51 8.62 12.37 -7.04
C THR A 51 9.01 10.90 -6.97
N SER A 52 9.22 10.41 -5.74
CA SER A 52 9.46 9.02 -5.42
C SER A 52 8.31 8.11 -5.90
N HIS A 53 8.58 6.81 -6.02
CA HIS A 53 7.54 5.84 -6.39
C HIS A 53 6.35 5.82 -5.42
N GLY A 54 6.56 6.20 -4.16
CA GLY A 54 5.50 6.28 -3.16
C GLY A 54 4.51 7.41 -3.42
N HIS A 55 4.98 8.55 -3.93
CA HIS A 55 4.20 9.78 -4.04
C HIS A 55 3.84 10.17 -5.48
N TYR A 56 4.35 9.45 -6.48
CA TYR A 56 4.07 9.72 -7.90
C TYR A 56 2.58 9.94 -8.21
N GLN A 57 1.71 9.11 -7.68
CA GLN A 57 0.27 9.19 -7.98
C GLN A 57 -0.35 10.52 -7.56
N ILE A 58 0.20 11.18 -6.54
CA ILE A 58 -0.31 12.42 -5.96
C ILE A 58 0.57 13.65 -6.27
N GLU A 59 1.59 13.53 -7.13
CA GLU A 59 2.58 14.60 -7.35
C GLU A 59 2.00 15.90 -7.94
N LEU A 60 0.81 15.80 -8.57
CA LEU A 60 0.07 16.95 -9.11
C LEU A 60 -0.85 17.62 -8.07
N ALA A 61 -1.02 17.02 -6.89
CA ALA A 61 -1.75 17.59 -5.77
C ALA A 61 -0.76 18.29 -4.82
N CYS A 62 -0.04 19.31 -5.29
CA CYS A 62 1.04 19.98 -4.56
C CYS A 62 0.65 20.40 -3.12
N ASP A 63 -0.60 20.82 -2.93
CA ASP A 63 -1.13 21.28 -1.63
C ASP A 63 -1.23 20.17 -0.57
N THR A 64 -1.13 18.90 -0.99
CA THR A 64 -1.06 17.73 -0.12
C THR A 64 0.23 17.74 0.69
N CYS A 65 1.34 18.14 0.07
CA CYS A 65 2.66 18.17 0.70
C CYS A 65 3.07 19.59 1.15
N HIS A 66 2.59 20.62 0.45
CA HIS A 66 3.01 22.01 0.65
C HIS A 66 1.85 22.89 1.14
N THR A 67 2.08 23.70 2.17
CA THR A 67 1.15 24.75 2.63
C THR A 67 1.38 26.10 1.93
N GLY A 68 2.44 26.20 1.12
CA GLY A 68 2.83 27.35 0.31
C GLY A 68 4.13 27.07 -0.46
N ALA A 69 4.57 28.02 -1.29
CA ALA A 69 5.78 27.86 -2.13
C ALA A 69 7.07 27.61 -1.31
N PHE A 70 7.09 28.03 -0.05
CA PHE A 70 8.18 27.80 0.91
C PHE A 70 7.61 27.38 2.26
N ALA A 71 6.87 26.26 2.29
CA ALA A 71 6.35 25.72 3.54
C ALA A 71 7.50 25.51 4.54
N ASP A 72 7.33 25.97 5.77
CA ASP A 72 8.27 25.66 6.85
C ASP A 72 8.22 24.15 7.17
N ARG A 73 9.28 23.66 7.81
CA ARG A 73 9.45 22.23 8.07
C ARG A 73 8.35 21.65 8.95
N GLU A 74 7.82 22.42 9.89
CA GLU A 74 6.77 21.97 10.82
C GLU A 74 5.45 21.74 10.06
N ALA A 75 5.08 22.67 9.18
CA ALA A 75 3.91 22.53 8.34
C ALA A 75 4.00 21.31 7.40
N MET A 76 5.17 21.05 6.81
CA MET A 76 5.37 19.85 5.99
C MET A 76 5.35 18.57 6.83
N GLN A 77 5.94 18.58 8.02
CA GLN A 77 5.92 17.43 8.92
C GLN A 77 4.48 17.04 9.29
N ALA A 78 3.61 18.01 9.56
CA ALA A 78 2.20 17.75 9.79
C ALA A 78 1.54 17.04 8.59
N ARG A 79 1.80 17.50 7.36
CA ARG A 79 1.28 16.86 6.13
C ARG A 79 1.74 15.41 5.98
N CYS A 80 3.01 15.12 6.24
CA CYS A 80 3.51 13.75 6.23
C CYS A 80 2.77 12.88 7.25
N MET A 81 2.55 13.41 8.46
CA MET A 81 1.90 12.68 9.55
C MET A 81 0.39 12.48 9.34
N ASP A 82 -0.29 13.36 8.60
CA ASP A 82 -1.70 13.19 8.23
C ASP A 82 -1.93 11.87 7.46
N CYS A 83 -0.95 11.45 6.65
CA CYS A 83 -1.01 10.18 5.91
C CYS A 83 -0.30 9.02 6.66
N HIS A 84 0.93 9.24 7.15
CA HIS A 84 1.77 8.16 7.68
C HIS A 84 1.67 7.94 9.19
N GLY A 85 1.05 8.84 9.95
CA GLY A 85 1.04 8.75 11.42
C GLY A 85 0.36 7.49 11.94
N ALA A 86 -0.75 7.09 11.32
CA ALA A 86 -1.45 5.86 11.67
C ALA A 86 -0.64 4.60 11.27
N GLU A 87 -0.02 4.62 10.09
CA GLU A 87 0.84 3.53 9.58
C GLU A 87 2.03 3.30 10.51
N LEU A 88 2.77 4.36 10.88
CA LEU A 88 3.92 4.28 11.78
C LEU A 88 3.54 3.71 13.15
N LYS A 89 2.37 4.10 13.68
CA LYS A 89 1.85 3.55 14.93
C LYS A 89 1.53 2.06 14.80
N GLN A 90 0.89 1.65 13.71
CA GLN A 90 0.54 0.25 13.45
C GLN A 90 1.78 -0.62 13.21
N ALA A 91 2.80 -0.07 12.54
CA ALA A 91 4.09 -0.70 12.30
C ALA A 91 4.93 -0.84 13.57
N ARG A 92 4.53 -0.20 14.69
CA ARG A 92 5.33 -0.07 15.91
C ARG A 92 6.72 0.48 15.58
N ASP A 93 6.71 1.66 14.94
CA ASP A 93 7.90 2.36 14.47
C ASP A 93 9.09 2.16 15.42
N SER A 94 10.16 1.57 14.88
CA SER A 94 11.38 1.29 15.62
C SER A 94 12.20 2.56 15.89
N HIS A 95 11.93 3.63 15.16
CA HIS A 95 12.55 4.94 15.33
C HIS A 95 11.47 6.03 15.51
N PRO A 96 10.62 5.92 16.54
CA PRO A 96 9.57 6.89 16.75
C PRO A 96 10.16 8.22 17.18
N ARG A 97 9.46 9.32 16.89
CA ARG A 97 9.83 10.69 17.28
C ARG A 97 10.25 10.80 18.75
N SER A 98 9.60 10.06 19.64
CA SER A 98 9.90 10.04 21.08
C SER A 98 11.35 9.64 21.41
N LYS A 99 12.01 8.78 20.61
CA LYS A 99 13.43 8.44 20.79
C LYS A 99 14.35 9.62 20.52
N PHE A 100 13.99 10.45 19.54
CA PHE A 100 14.80 11.60 19.11
C PHE A 100 14.55 12.86 19.94
N THR A 101 13.38 12.96 20.58
CA THR A 101 13.07 14.04 21.52
C THR A 101 13.47 13.71 22.97
N ASP A 102 13.94 12.49 23.24
CA ASP A 102 14.42 12.10 24.57
C ASP A 102 15.75 12.82 24.87
N PRO A 103 15.85 13.61 25.97
CA PRO A 103 17.08 14.31 26.34
C PRO A 103 18.31 13.41 26.49
N ARG A 104 18.13 12.13 26.81
CA ARG A 104 19.23 11.15 26.91
C ARG A 104 19.90 10.88 25.56
N ASN A 105 19.21 11.15 24.46
CA ASN A 105 19.71 10.96 23.10
C ASN A 105 20.09 12.29 22.42
N ALA A 106 20.08 13.42 23.14
CA ALA A 106 20.25 14.75 22.56
C ALA A 106 21.55 14.88 21.73
N ASP A 107 22.68 14.38 22.22
CA ASP A 107 23.96 14.42 21.51
C ASP A 107 23.92 13.65 20.18
N ARG A 108 23.15 12.57 20.12
CA ARG A 108 22.97 11.75 18.92
C ARG A 108 21.98 12.41 17.96
N ALA A 109 20.85 12.90 18.47
CA ALA A 109 19.82 13.60 17.70
C ALA A 109 20.34 14.93 17.10
N ALA A 110 21.33 15.56 17.72
CA ALA A 110 21.98 16.76 17.19
C ALA A 110 22.78 16.50 15.91
N ARG A 111 23.20 15.26 15.65
CA ARG A 111 23.97 14.88 14.44
C ARG A 111 23.08 14.64 13.23
N LEU A 112 21.88 14.10 13.45
CA LEU A 112 20.88 13.83 12.43
C LEU A 112 19.48 14.00 13.05
N ASN A 113 18.72 14.98 12.56
CA ASN A 113 17.36 15.22 13.04
C ASN A 113 16.35 14.24 12.39
N ALA A 114 16.44 12.97 12.76
CA ALA A 114 15.54 11.92 12.27
C ALA A 114 14.11 11.99 12.85
N ALA A 115 13.78 12.99 13.67
CA ALA A 115 12.41 13.28 14.10
C ALA A 115 11.56 13.96 13.00
N GLU A 116 12.18 14.39 11.91
CA GLU A 116 11.54 15.08 10.79
C GLU A 116 11.68 14.23 9.52
N CYS A 117 10.56 13.90 8.87
CA CYS A 117 10.52 13.03 7.69
C CYS A 117 11.41 13.56 6.57
N VAL A 118 11.37 14.87 6.32
CA VAL A 118 12.13 15.54 5.25
C VAL A 118 13.64 15.61 5.51
N THR A 119 14.10 15.19 6.68
CA THR A 119 15.53 14.92 6.89
C THR A 119 15.96 13.75 6.01
N CYS A 120 15.17 12.68 5.94
CA CYS A 120 15.53 11.47 5.22
C CYS A 120 14.84 11.33 3.87
N HIS A 121 13.64 11.89 3.72
CA HIS A 121 12.78 11.76 2.54
C HIS A 121 12.57 13.12 1.88
N VAL A 122 13.43 13.47 0.92
CA VAL A 122 13.29 14.71 0.16
C VAL A 122 12.74 14.39 -1.23
N GLU A 123 11.52 14.84 -1.50
CA GLU A 123 10.91 14.67 -2.81
C GLU A 123 11.57 15.53 -3.91
N HIS A 124 11.29 15.17 -5.17
CA HIS A 124 11.83 15.84 -6.35
C HIS A 124 13.37 15.73 -6.50
N ARG A 125 13.97 14.67 -5.93
CA ARG A 125 15.40 14.35 -6.00
C ARG A 125 15.63 12.96 -6.59
N PRO A 126 15.14 12.66 -7.81
CA PRO A 126 15.23 11.31 -8.38
C PRO A 126 16.66 10.76 -8.46
N GLU A 127 17.65 11.63 -8.59
CA GLU A 127 19.07 11.30 -8.65
C GLU A 127 19.67 10.81 -7.32
N LEU A 128 19.01 11.14 -6.19
CA LEU A 128 19.42 10.72 -4.84
C LEU A 128 18.46 9.70 -4.21
N THR A 129 17.28 9.48 -4.81
CA THR A 129 16.23 8.65 -4.22
C THR A 129 16.56 7.17 -4.36
N HIS A 130 16.74 6.49 -3.24
CA HIS A 130 16.96 5.05 -3.16
C HIS A 130 15.65 4.25 -3.35
N ALA A 131 15.76 2.92 -3.50
CA ALA A 131 14.61 2.05 -3.78
C ALA A 131 13.52 2.09 -2.68
N ALA A 132 13.92 2.34 -1.43
CA ALA A 132 13.05 2.51 -0.27
C ALA A 132 12.47 3.92 -0.13
N GLY A 133 12.84 4.87 -1.01
CA GLY A 133 12.30 6.22 -1.05
C GLY A 133 13.00 7.24 -0.14
N ASP A 134 14.10 6.84 0.52
CA ASP A 134 14.99 7.76 1.22
C ASP A 134 15.99 8.42 0.25
N THR A 135 16.48 9.60 0.63
CA THR A 135 17.41 10.43 -0.16
C THR A 135 18.71 10.72 0.56
N GLN A 136 19.01 9.95 1.61
CA GLN A 136 20.24 10.08 2.38
C GLN A 136 21.29 9.12 1.85
N PRO A 137 22.60 9.42 2.00
CA PRO A 137 23.65 8.46 1.70
C PRO A 137 23.42 7.14 2.44
N VAL A 138 23.70 6.00 1.80
CA VAL A 138 23.42 4.65 2.33
C VAL A 138 24.03 4.36 3.71
N ASP A 139 25.04 5.13 4.13
CA ASP A 139 25.72 5.02 5.41
C ASP A 139 25.17 5.97 6.49
N PHE A 140 24.04 6.65 6.27
CA PHE A 140 23.49 7.64 7.22
C PHE A 140 23.27 7.05 8.63
N CYS A 141 22.98 5.74 8.73
CA CYS A 141 22.82 5.00 9.97
C CYS A 141 24.06 5.11 10.88
N VAL A 142 25.25 5.21 10.30
CA VAL A 142 26.55 5.29 11.01
C VAL A 142 26.66 6.53 11.88
N THR A 143 25.98 7.61 11.48
CA THR A 143 25.91 8.86 12.28
C THR A 143 25.54 8.58 13.74
N CYS A 144 24.71 7.56 13.95
CA CYS A 144 24.18 7.13 15.24
C CYS A 144 24.73 5.77 15.70
N HIS A 145 25.04 4.87 14.77
CA HIS A 145 25.38 3.46 15.02
C HIS A 145 26.86 3.11 14.73
N ALA A 146 27.76 4.10 14.70
CA ALA A 146 29.18 3.92 14.39
C ALA A 146 29.88 2.82 15.22
N GLU A 147 29.44 2.59 16.44
CA GLU A 147 30.06 1.66 17.39
C GLU A 147 29.32 0.33 17.52
N VAL A 148 28.35 0.04 16.63
CA VAL A 148 27.51 -1.17 16.72
C VAL A 148 28.35 -2.45 16.76
N GLY A 149 29.47 -2.51 16.03
CA GLY A 149 30.40 -3.65 16.06
C GLY A 149 31.08 -3.88 17.42
N LYS A 150 31.16 -2.87 18.30
CA LYS A 150 31.69 -3.04 19.67
C LYS A 150 30.68 -3.72 20.58
N GLU A 151 29.40 -3.36 20.44
CA GLU A 151 28.29 -3.86 21.27
C GLU A 151 27.70 -5.17 20.72
N ARG A 152 27.80 -5.37 19.41
CA ARG A 152 27.29 -6.52 18.67
C ARG A 152 28.42 -7.11 17.83
N PRO A 153 29.13 -8.15 18.33
CA PRO A 153 30.22 -8.77 17.59
C PRO A 153 29.81 -9.30 16.20
N SER A 154 28.54 -9.68 16.02
CA SER A 154 28.00 -10.09 14.71
C SER A 154 28.08 -8.98 13.66
N HIS A 155 28.15 -7.71 14.05
CA HIS A 155 28.21 -6.57 13.13
C HIS A 155 29.65 -6.13 12.82
N GLN A 156 30.68 -6.81 13.35
CA GLN A 156 32.07 -6.46 13.09
C GLN A 156 32.46 -6.76 11.64
N GLY A 157 33.00 -5.77 10.93
CA GLY A 157 33.47 -5.92 9.56
C GLY A 157 32.38 -5.89 8.49
N MET A 158 31.12 -5.70 8.87
CA MET A 158 30.02 -5.47 7.91
C MET A 158 30.14 -4.09 7.26
N GLY A 159 29.87 -4.02 5.96
CA GLY A 159 29.72 -2.75 5.25
C GLY A 159 28.42 -2.05 5.64
N PHE A 160 28.40 -0.72 5.56
CA PHE A 160 27.26 0.08 6.01
C PHE A 160 26.02 -0.05 5.11
N GLU A 161 26.22 -0.42 3.85
CA GLU A 161 25.16 -0.74 2.90
C GLU A 161 24.30 -1.94 3.32
N THR A 162 24.79 -2.78 4.24
CA THR A 162 24.06 -3.95 4.75
C THR A 162 22.99 -3.61 5.77
N CYS A 163 23.00 -2.39 6.33
CA CYS A 163 22.02 -2.01 7.36
C CYS A 163 20.59 -1.95 6.81
N ALA A 164 20.41 -1.54 5.56
CA ALA A 164 19.11 -1.50 4.89
C ALA A 164 18.89 -2.71 3.97
N SER A 165 19.60 -3.82 4.19
CA SER A 165 19.42 -5.02 3.37
C SER A 165 18.23 -5.87 3.83
N SER A 166 17.61 -6.52 2.86
CA SER A 166 16.48 -7.39 3.13
C SER A 166 16.81 -8.48 4.12
N GLY A 167 15.97 -8.59 5.15
CA GLY A 167 16.05 -9.62 6.19
C GLY A 167 16.87 -9.27 7.43
N CYS A 168 17.62 -8.16 7.44
CA CYS A 168 18.41 -7.74 8.60
C CYS A 168 17.62 -6.83 9.55
N HIS A 169 17.30 -5.61 9.10
CA HIS A 169 16.46 -4.68 9.84
C HIS A 169 15.96 -3.57 8.91
N ASN A 170 14.88 -2.92 9.34
CA ASN A 170 14.28 -1.75 8.72
C ASN A 170 14.35 -0.56 9.66
N PHE A 171 14.28 0.66 9.12
CA PHE A 171 14.22 1.85 9.96
C PHE A 171 12.88 1.93 10.71
N HIS A 172 11.75 1.88 10.00
CA HIS A 172 10.44 2.01 10.64
C HIS A 172 9.84 0.66 11.07
N ASP A 173 9.70 -0.31 10.16
CA ASP A 173 8.96 -1.55 10.40
C ASP A 173 9.87 -2.77 10.64
N ASN A 174 10.19 -3.04 11.90
CA ASN A 174 10.90 -4.26 12.31
C ASN A 174 9.97 -5.35 12.85
N ARG A 175 8.67 -5.35 12.54
CA ARG A 175 7.74 -6.33 13.17
C ARG A 175 8.14 -7.79 12.93
N ALA A 176 8.92 -8.09 11.90
CA ALA A 176 9.43 -9.43 11.60
C ALA A 176 10.96 -9.58 11.81
N LEU A 177 11.68 -8.49 12.05
CA LEU A 177 13.15 -8.44 11.97
C LEU A 177 13.80 -7.99 13.29
N TYR A 178 13.22 -8.39 14.42
CA TYR A 178 13.79 -8.14 15.75
C TYR A 178 14.17 -9.45 16.44
N GLU A 179 15.24 -9.41 17.25
CA GLU A 179 15.93 -10.59 17.82
C GLU A 179 14.94 -11.64 18.39
N ASP A 180 14.04 -11.26 19.30
CA ASP A 180 13.09 -12.19 19.93
C ASP A 180 12.17 -12.90 18.91
N PHE A 181 11.76 -12.20 17.84
CA PHE A 181 10.94 -12.80 16.80
C PHE A 181 11.75 -13.74 15.92
N LEU A 182 12.97 -13.36 15.57
CA LEU A 182 13.88 -14.22 14.80
C LEU A 182 14.14 -15.53 15.56
N ILE A 183 14.47 -15.45 16.85
CA ILE A 183 14.74 -16.60 17.72
C ILE A 183 13.49 -17.48 17.83
N LYS A 184 12.33 -16.88 18.13
CA LYS A 184 11.07 -17.62 18.30
C LYS A 184 10.72 -18.47 17.07
N HIS A 185 11.10 -18.02 15.88
CA HIS A 185 10.72 -18.62 14.60
C HIS A 185 11.89 -19.34 13.89
N ALA A 186 13.06 -19.48 14.53
CA ALA A 186 14.28 -19.97 13.89
C ALA A 186 14.26 -21.44 13.41
N GLY A 187 13.42 -22.27 14.03
CA GLY A 187 13.32 -23.72 13.76
C GLY A 187 12.09 -24.12 12.95
N GLU A 188 11.36 -23.17 12.38
CA GLU A 188 10.14 -23.47 11.63
C GLU A 188 10.46 -24.19 10.30
N PRO A 189 9.63 -25.17 9.89
CA PRO A 189 9.79 -25.80 8.59
C PRO A 189 9.58 -24.79 7.46
N GLU A 190 10.20 -25.03 6.30
CA GLU A 190 10.04 -24.17 5.11
C GLU A 190 8.58 -24.01 4.68
N ILE A 191 7.76 -25.02 4.93
CA ILE A 191 6.32 -25.03 4.68
C ILE A 191 5.64 -25.39 6.00
N ALA A 192 4.72 -24.55 6.45
CA ALA A 192 3.93 -24.76 7.66
C ALA A 192 3.07 -26.02 7.52
N ASP A 193 2.70 -26.63 8.66
CA ASP A 193 1.87 -27.85 8.70
C ASP A 193 0.47 -27.64 8.06
N ALA A 194 -0.06 -26.42 8.15
CA ALA A 194 -1.35 -26.02 7.58
C ALA A 194 -1.20 -24.72 6.78
N PRO A 195 -0.61 -24.76 5.57
CA PRO A 195 -0.27 -23.58 4.80
C PRO A 195 -1.53 -23.01 4.13
N ARG A 196 -2.22 -22.13 4.85
CA ARG A 196 -3.50 -21.55 4.43
C ARG A 196 -3.60 -20.10 4.84
N VAL A 197 -4.09 -19.26 3.94
CA VAL A 197 -4.45 -17.88 4.28
C VAL A 197 -5.66 -17.86 5.22
N PRO A 198 -5.79 -16.84 6.09
CA PRO A 198 -6.94 -16.69 6.96
C PRO A 198 -8.28 -16.76 6.21
N ALA A 199 -9.28 -17.39 6.83
CA ALA A 199 -10.65 -17.42 6.31
C ALA A 199 -11.31 -16.05 6.54
N ARG A 200 -12.15 -15.61 5.60
CA ARG A 200 -12.97 -14.41 5.76
C ARG A 200 -14.16 -14.75 6.65
N ASP A 201 -14.53 -13.80 7.52
CA ASP A 201 -15.54 -13.98 8.57
C ASP A 201 -16.61 -12.88 8.57
N PHE A 202 -16.58 -11.96 7.59
CA PHE A 202 -17.47 -10.79 7.56
C PHE A 202 -18.96 -11.15 7.73
N ARG A 203 -19.45 -12.19 7.04
CA ARG A 203 -20.87 -12.59 7.15
C ARG A 203 -21.22 -13.10 8.54
N ASP A 204 -20.29 -13.78 9.20
CA ASP A 204 -20.52 -14.39 10.51
C ASP A 204 -20.49 -13.31 11.61
N LEU A 205 -19.76 -12.22 11.39
CA LEU A 205 -19.57 -11.14 12.37
C LEU A 205 -20.44 -9.90 12.12
N ILE A 206 -21.18 -9.84 11.01
CA ILE A 206 -21.86 -8.62 10.57
C ILE A 206 -22.83 -8.07 11.63
N GLU A 207 -23.55 -8.95 12.34
CA GLU A 207 -24.51 -8.61 13.40
C GLU A 207 -23.85 -8.06 14.68
N GLU A 208 -22.55 -8.29 14.85
CA GLU A 208 -21.78 -7.78 15.98
C GLU A 208 -21.21 -6.38 15.71
N LEU A 209 -21.14 -5.96 14.44
CA LEU A 209 -20.57 -4.67 14.05
C LEU A 209 -21.52 -3.51 14.42
N SER A 210 -21.05 -2.63 15.30
CA SER A 210 -21.88 -1.54 15.84
C SER A 210 -22.24 -0.45 14.82
N ASP A 211 -21.45 -0.32 13.76
CA ASP A 211 -21.57 0.69 12.72
C ASP A 211 -22.29 0.19 11.46
N PHE A 212 -22.73 -1.08 11.43
CA PHE A 212 -23.39 -1.63 10.25
C PHE A 212 -24.83 -1.09 10.08
N PRO A 213 -25.24 -0.63 8.88
CA PRO A 213 -26.51 0.08 8.68
C PRO A 213 -27.72 -0.87 8.52
N PHE A 214 -28.12 -1.54 9.60
CA PHE A 214 -29.28 -2.46 9.61
C PHE A 214 -30.62 -1.81 9.25
N GLU A 215 -30.74 -0.49 9.34
CA GLU A 215 -31.94 0.24 8.91
C GLU A 215 -32.13 0.23 7.39
N ARG A 216 -31.06 -0.01 6.62
CA ARG A 216 -31.06 -0.03 5.15
C ARG A 216 -30.85 -1.41 4.56
N VAL A 217 -30.24 -2.33 5.33
CA VAL A 217 -29.88 -3.66 4.87
C VAL A 217 -30.58 -4.71 5.74
N SER A 218 -31.46 -5.50 5.13
CA SER A 218 -32.31 -6.47 5.85
C SER A 218 -31.63 -7.80 6.17
N LEU A 219 -30.47 -8.08 5.57
CA LEU A 219 -29.78 -9.38 5.58
C LEU A 219 -30.61 -10.56 5.03
N GLN A 220 -31.78 -10.28 4.45
CA GLN A 220 -32.63 -11.27 3.80
C GLN A 220 -32.33 -11.33 2.30
N PRO A 221 -32.24 -12.51 1.70
CA PRO A 221 -32.05 -12.63 0.26
C PRO A 221 -33.19 -11.97 -0.53
N LEU A 222 -32.84 -11.21 -1.57
CA LEU A 222 -33.77 -10.62 -2.53
C LEU A 222 -33.86 -11.48 -3.79
N GLY A 223 -35.05 -11.57 -4.37
CA GLY A 223 -35.31 -12.18 -5.66
C GLY A 223 -35.55 -11.16 -6.77
N ALA A 224 -35.75 -11.65 -8.00
CA ALA A 224 -35.98 -10.81 -9.19
C ALA A 224 -37.17 -9.85 -9.00
N ALA A 225 -38.23 -10.32 -8.36
CA ALA A 225 -39.44 -9.53 -8.11
C ALA A 225 -39.23 -8.40 -7.08
N ASP A 226 -38.16 -8.46 -6.30
CA ASP A 226 -37.85 -7.45 -5.30
C ASP A 226 -36.99 -6.31 -5.87
N ALA A 227 -36.40 -6.46 -7.06
CA ALA A 227 -35.51 -5.47 -7.66
C ALA A 227 -36.20 -4.11 -7.82
N ASP A 228 -35.62 -3.06 -7.23
CA ASP A 228 -36.23 -1.71 -7.17
C ASP A 228 -35.57 -0.69 -8.11
N HIS A 229 -34.92 -1.17 -9.17
CA HIS A 229 -34.49 -0.33 -10.29
C HIS A 229 -35.74 0.30 -10.91
N GLY A 230 -35.95 1.60 -10.69
CA GLY A 230 -37.16 2.27 -11.15
C GLY A 230 -37.38 2.12 -12.67
N MET A 231 -38.58 2.43 -13.16
CA MET A 231 -38.94 2.38 -14.60
C MET A 231 -38.04 3.24 -15.53
N ALA A 232 -37.14 4.06 -14.99
CA ALA A 232 -36.27 4.97 -15.73
C ALA A 232 -35.09 4.26 -16.43
N LEU A 233 -34.72 3.07 -15.97
CA LEU A 233 -33.64 2.27 -16.55
C LEU A 233 -34.27 1.02 -17.11
N GLY A 234 -34.32 0.91 -18.43
CA GLY A 234 -34.77 -0.32 -19.08
C GLY A 234 -34.05 -1.51 -18.45
N ALA A 235 -34.79 -2.57 -18.12
CA ALA A 235 -34.25 -3.77 -17.51
C ALA A 235 -33.22 -4.40 -18.47
N ASP A 236 -31.93 -4.15 -18.23
CA ASP A 236 -30.88 -4.96 -18.82
C ASP A 236 -30.87 -6.29 -18.06
N PRO A 237 -31.33 -7.40 -18.67
CA PRO A 237 -31.43 -8.67 -17.97
C PRO A 237 -30.08 -9.19 -17.50
N ALA A 238 -28.97 -8.74 -18.11
CA ALA A 238 -27.63 -9.11 -17.66
C ALA A 238 -27.27 -8.44 -16.33
N ILE A 239 -27.60 -7.15 -16.15
CA ILE A 239 -27.39 -6.42 -14.89
C ILE A 239 -28.20 -7.05 -13.77
N GLU A 240 -29.48 -7.37 -14.03
CA GLU A 240 -30.34 -8.02 -13.04
C GLU A 240 -29.81 -9.42 -12.67
N ALA A 241 -29.40 -10.21 -13.66
CA ALA A 241 -28.82 -11.54 -13.42
C ALA A 241 -27.52 -11.47 -12.59
N ASP A 242 -26.64 -10.52 -12.89
CA ASP A 242 -25.41 -10.29 -12.14
C ASP A 242 -25.71 -9.89 -10.69
N TRP A 243 -26.63 -8.93 -10.49
CA TRP A 243 -27.05 -8.51 -9.15
C TRP A 243 -27.66 -9.68 -8.38
N LEU A 244 -28.57 -10.46 -8.97
CA LEU A 244 -29.19 -11.64 -8.34
C LEU A 244 -28.15 -12.69 -7.93
N ALA A 245 -27.07 -12.84 -8.69
CA ALA A 245 -25.97 -13.75 -8.39
C ALA A 245 -24.99 -13.19 -7.34
N SER A 246 -25.08 -11.92 -6.97
CA SER A 246 -24.15 -11.24 -6.06
C SER A 246 -24.36 -11.58 -4.59
N ALA A 247 -23.35 -11.32 -3.76
CA ALA A 247 -23.49 -11.35 -2.30
C ALA A 247 -24.40 -10.24 -1.77
N HIS A 248 -24.56 -9.14 -2.52
CA HIS A 248 -25.40 -8.01 -2.16
C HIS A 248 -26.89 -8.39 -2.19
N ALA A 249 -27.38 -8.99 -3.28
CA ALA A 249 -28.77 -9.47 -3.33
C ALA A 249 -29.04 -10.54 -2.25
N ARG A 250 -28.11 -11.47 -2.03
CA ARG A 250 -28.20 -12.47 -0.94
C ARG A 250 -28.21 -11.87 0.47
N SER A 251 -27.76 -10.62 0.62
CA SER A 251 -27.68 -9.91 1.89
C SER A 251 -28.68 -8.77 2.00
N GLY A 252 -29.66 -8.67 1.10
CA GLY A 252 -30.73 -7.67 1.23
C GLY A 252 -30.42 -6.30 0.65
N VAL A 253 -29.35 -6.16 -0.14
CA VAL A 253 -28.98 -4.88 -0.78
C VAL A 253 -29.61 -4.82 -2.17
N ASN A 254 -30.56 -3.88 -2.34
CA ASN A 254 -31.27 -3.64 -3.59
C ASN A 254 -30.59 -2.55 -4.44
N CYS A 255 -31.10 -2.30 -5.64
CA CYS A 255 -30.55 -1.32 -6.58
C CYS A 255 -30.52 0.10 -5.96
N SER A 256 -31.60 0.51 -5.31
CA SER A 256 -31.69 1.80 -4.61
C SER A 256 -30.66 1.94 -3.49
N GLY A 257 -30.23 0.84 -2.87
CA GLY A 257 -29.19 0.83 -1.84
C GLY A 257 -27.84 1.34 -2.34
N CYS A 258 -27.59 1.31 -3.66
CA CYS A 258 -26.39 1.86 -4.28
C CYS A 258 -26.64 3.11 -5.13
N HIS A 259 -27.78 3.17 -5.83
CA HIS A 259 -28.03 4.20 -6.83
C HIS A 259 -28.86 5.38 -6.31
N VAL A 260 -29.47 5.27 -5.12
CA VAL A 260 -30.23 6.37 -4.51
C VAL A 260 -29.49 6.82 -3.25
N PRO A 261 -28.87 8.01 -3.25
CA PRO A 261 -28.20 8.55 -2.07
C PRO A 261 -29.17 8.68 -0.90
N ALA A 262 -28.64 8.57 0.31
CA ALA A 262 -29.40 8.73 1.54
C ALA A 262 -29.91 10.17 1.82
N THR A 263 -29.76 11.10 0.88
CA THR A 263 -30.14 12.51 1.06
C THR A 263 -31.62 12.73 0.72
N SER A 264 -32.17 13.88 1.12
CA SER A 264 -33.61 14.18 1.03
C SER A 264 -34.18 14.31 -0.40
N GLU A 265 -33.34 14.26 -1.43
CA GLU A 265 -33.77 14.17 -2.83
C GLU A 265 -33.32 12.82 -3.38
N ALA A 266 -34.26 11.87 -3.49
CA ALA A 266 -34.04 10.53 -4.03
C ALA A 266 -33.78 10.59 -5.55
N VAL A 267 -32.58 11.04 -5.93
CA VAL A 267 -32.13 11.11 -7.33
C VAL A 267 -31.30 9.87 -7.63
N TRP A 268 -31.65 9.17 -8.71
CA TRP A 268 -30.88 8.04 -9.19
C TRP A 268 -29.52 8.48 -9.77
N ILE A 269 -28.44 7.85 -9.32
CA ILE A 269 -27.08 8.04 -9.83
C ILE A 269 -26.68 6.79 -10.62
N GLU A 270 -26.47 6.93 -11.93
CA GLU A 270 -26.13 5.77 -12.78
C GLU A 270 -24.82 5.08 -12.42
N LYS A 271 -23.82 5.86 -12.01
CA LYS A 271 -22.50 5.36 -11.62
C LYS A 271 -22.13 5.99 -10.28
N PRO A 272 -22.55 5.39 -9.16
CA PRO A 272 -22.15 5.87 -7.85
C PRO A 272 -20.63 5.72 -7.67
N ASP A 273 -20.03 6.63 -6.91
CA ASP A 273 -18.62 6.57 -6.54
C ASP A 273 -18.39 5.66 -5.32
N GLU A 274 -17.15 5.58 -4.83
CA GLU A 274 -16.80 4.74 -3.69
C GLU A 274 -17.47 5.17 -2.37
N ALA A 275 -18.08 6.36 -2.31
CA ALA A 275 -18.75 6.83 -1.10
C ALA A 275 -19.93 5.93 -0.74
N VAL A 276 -20.61 5.32 -1.72
CA VAL A 276 -21.71 4.39 -1.43
C VAL A 276 -21.24 3.08 -0.81
N CYS A 277 -20.04 2.63 -1.18
CA CYS A 277 -19.43 1.44 -0.61
C CYS A 277 -19.08 1.65 0.87
N ARG A 278 -18.68 2.88 1.24
CA ARG A 278 -18.19 3.22 2.58
C ARG A 278 -19.22 2.97 3.68
N ASP A 279 -20.51 3.04 3.38
CA ASP A 279 -21.59 2.82 4.35
C ASP A 279 -21.57 1.39 4.92
N CYS A 280 -21.05 0.41 4.17
CA CYS A 280 -20.91 -0.99 4.62
C CYS A 280 -19.45 -1.49 4.67
N HIS A 281 -18.57 -0.88 3.88
CA HIS A 281 -17.18 -1.30 3.64
C HIS A 281 -16.18 -0.18 3.99
N ALA A 282 -16.39 0.49 5.12
CA ALA A 282 -15.60 1.66 5.52
C ALA A 282 -14.09 1.36 5.60
N ALA A 283 -13.71 0.17 6.07
CA ALA A 283 -12.32 -0.23 6.19
C ALA A 283 -11.67 -0.49 4.81
N GLU A 284 -12.37 -1.16 3.91
CA GLU A 284 -11.91 -1.42 2.55
C GLU A 284 -11.79 -0.13 1.74
N VAL A 285 -12.78 0.77 1.82
CA VAL A 285 -12.71 2.09 1.16
C VAL A 285 -11.53 2.90 1.70
N LYS A 286 -11.35 2.94 3.03
CA LYS A 286 -10.19 3.60 3.63
C LYS A 286 -8.87 2.99 3.14
N GLY A 287 -8.77 1.67 3.08
CA GLY A 287 -7.60 0.96 2.58
C GLY A 287 -7.31 1.29 1.11
N PHE A 288 -8.32 1.23 0.25
CA PHE A 288 -8.22 1.55 -1.17
C PHE A 288 -7.72 2.98 -1.40
N LEU A 289 -8.32 3.96 -0.71
CA LEU A 289 -7.95 5.38 -0.78
C LEU A 289 -6.56 5.67 -0.18
N ALA A 290 -6.03 4.82 0.71
CA ALA A 290 -4.65 4.92 1.18
C ALA A 290 -3.64 4.24 0.24
N GLY A 291 -4.13 3.36 -0.64
CA GLY A 291 -3.35 2.59 -1.59
C GLY A 291 -3.02 3.34 -2.88
N ARG A 292 -1.99 2.89 -3.62
CA ARG A 292 -1.59 3.49 -4.91
C ARG A 292 -2.71 3.53 -5.94
N HIS A 293 -3.64 2.60 -5.84
CA HIS A 293 -4.79 2.49 -6.74
C HIS A 293 -5.89 3.52 -6.47
N GLY A 294 -6.08 3.96 -5.21
CA GLY A 294 -7.13 4.90 -4.83
C GLY A 294 -6.62 6.26 -4.31
N MET A 295 -5.33 6.41 -4.03
CA MET A 295 -4.80 7.63 -3.38
C MET A 295 -4.96 8.91 -4.20
N ARG A 296 -5.15 8.80 -5.52
CA ARG A 296 -5.50 9.94 -6.38
C ARG A 296 -6.86 10.51 -6.00
N LEU A 297 -7.87 9.65 -5.87
CA LEU A 297 -9.22 10.01 -5.48
C LEU A 297 -9.21 10.66 -4.08
N ALA A 298 -8.41 10.12 -3.16
CA ALA A 298 -8.27 10.64 -1.80
C ALA A 298 -7.80 12.10 -1.73
N VAL A 299 -7.09 12.60 -2.77
CA VAL A 299 -6.59 13.97 -2.86
C VAL A 299 -7.30 14.80 -3.94
N GLY A 300 -8.47 14.33 -4.40
CA GLY A 300 -9.34 15.04 -5.36
C GLY A 300 -8.83 15.02 -6.80
N LEU A 301 -7.92 14.11 -7.15
CA LEU A 301 -7.50 13.85 -8.53
C LEU A 301 -8.37 12.76 -9.15
N SER A 302 -8.40 12.70 -10.48
CA SER A 302 -9.02 11.61 -11.26
C SER A 302 -8.47 10.24 -10.85
N ALA A 303 -9.31 9.21 -10.98
CA ALA A 303 -8.88 7.83 -10.84
C ALA A 303 -7.61 7.54 -11.65
N MET A 304 -6.75 6.67 -11.11
CA MET A 304 -5.57 6.22 -11.83
C MET A 304 -5.99 5.44 -13.08
N THR A 305 -5.22 5.52 -14.16
CA THR A 305 -5.30 4.56 -15.27
C THR A 305 -3.98 3.81 -15.44
N PRO A 306 -3.98 2.58 -15.99
CA PRO A 306 -2.74 1.85 -16.30
C PRO A 306 -1.78 2.64 -17.20
N GLY A 307 -2.28 3.48 -18.11
CA GLY A 307 -1.46 4.36 -18.95
C GLY A 307 -0.66 5.41 -18.19
N GLN A 308 -1.03 5.71 -16.94
CA GLN A 308 -0.27 6.58 -16.05
C GLN A 308 0.80 5.79 -15.27
N ALA A 309 0.84 4.46 -15.31
CA ALA A 309 1.77 3.70 -14.49
C ALA A 309 3.23 3.81 -14.97
N ARG A 310 4.18 3.74 -14.02
CA ARG A 310 5.63 3.62 -14.30
C ARG A 310 6.11 2.15 -14.32
N LEU A 311 5.20 1.23 -14.60
CA LEU A 311 5.47 -0.21 -14.71
C LEU A 311 4.94 -0.71 -16.06
N PRO A 312 5.47 -1.83 -16.58
CA PRO A 312 4.86 -2.48 -17.74
C PRO A 312 3.40 -2.84 -17.45
N MET A 313 2.50 -2.26 -18.23
CA MET A 313 1.07 -2.50 -18.19
C MET A 313 0.58 -2.94 -19.57
N ARG A 314 -0.58 -3.58 -19.61
CA ARG A 314 -1.24 -3.91 -20.86
C ARG A 314 -1.74 -2.67 -21.58
N GLU A 315 -1.44 -2.57 -22.87
CA GLU A 315 -1.83 -1.41 -23.69
C GLU A 315 -3.36 -1.31 -23.87
N ASP A 316 -4.06 -2.45 -23.95
CA ASP A 316 -5.52 -2.51 -24.08
C ASP A 316 -6.27 -2.05 -22.82
N ALA A 317 -5.58 -1.95 -21.68
CA ALA A 317 -6.11 -1.44 -20.42
C ALA A 317 -5.69 0.01 -20.13
N ALA A 318 -4.96 0.70 -21.02
CA ALA A 318 -4.32 1.98 -20.73
C ALA A 318 -5.27 3.07 -20.21
N ASP A 319 -6.51 3.08 -20.70
CA ASP A 319 -7.53 4.09 -20.38
C ASP A 319 -8.58 3.61 -19.36
N VAL A 320 -8.40 2.42 -18.77
CA VAL A 320 -9.32 1.89 -17.76
C VAL A 320 -9.14 2.68 -16.46
N ALA A 321 -10.18 3.39 -16.05
CA ALA A 321 -10.22 4.06 -14.76
C ALA A 321 -10.24 3.03 -13.61
N LEU A 322 -9.38 3.24 -12.62
CA LEU A 322 -9.23 2.37 -11.47
C LEU A 322 -10.08 2.83 -10.29
N GLU A 323 -11.16 2.10 -10.05
CA GLU A 323 -12.20 2.34 -9.05
C GLU A 323 -12.50 1.01 -8.31
N CYS A 324 -13.42 1.01 -7.34
CA CYS A 324 -13.76 -0.20 -6.58
C CYS A 324 -14.22 -1.37 -7.49
N THR A 325 -14.93 -1.07 -8.58
CA THR A 325 -15.48 -2.08 -9.49
C THR A 325 -14.48 -2.54 -10.55
N SER A 326 -13.27 -1.96 -10.63
CA SER A 326 -12.26 -2.39 -11.59
C SER A 326 -11.65 -3.75 -11.25
N CYS A 327 -11.67 -4.16 -9.98
CA CYS A 327 -11.16 -5.46 -9.53
C CYS A 327 -12.27 -6.51 -9.44
N HIS A 328 -13.41 -6.19 -8.81
CA HIS A 328 -14.55 -7.08 -8.66
C HIS A 328 -15.80 -6.41 -9.26
N GLY A 329 -15.93 -6.55 -10.59
CA GLY A 329 -16.92 -5.86 -11.43
C GLY A 329 -18.34 -5.79 -10.86
N ALA A 330 -18.98 -4.63 -11.02
CA ALA A 330 -20.42 -4.53 -10.86
C ALA A 330 -21.12 -5.26 -12.03
N HIS A 331 -22.28 -5.89 -11.84
CA HIS A 331 -23.09 -5.93 -10.60
C HIS A 331 -22.95 -7.26 -9.84
N GLY A 332 -22.04 -8.15 -10.26
CA GLY A 332 -21.81 -9.45 -9.61
C GLY A 332 -20.88 -9.39 -8.40
N PHE A 333 -19.95 -8.43 -8.36
CA PHE A 333 -18.93 -8.24 -7.34
C PHE A 333 -18.13 -9.52 -7.03
N ASP A 334 -17.75 -10.25 -8.09
CA ASP A 334 -17.08 -11.55 -7.94
C ASP A 334 -15.61 -11.39 -7.49
N THR A 335 -15.40 -11.66 -6.19
CA THR A 335 -14.06 -11.65 -5.59
C THR A 335 -13.13 -12.77 -6.08
N LYS A 336 -13.61 -13.75 -6.87
CA LYS A 336 -12.74 -14.78 -7.48
C LYS A 336 -11.93 -14.20 -8.64
N VAL A 337 -12.59 -13.42 -9.51
CA VAL A 337 -11.95 -12.72 -10.64
C VAL A 337 -10.91 -11.72 -10.11
N ALA A 338 -11.25 -11.01 -9.03
CA ALA A 338 -10.37 -10.02 -8.39
C ALA A 338 -9.06 -10.59 -7.81
N GLN A 339 -8.94 -11.91 -7.63
CA GLN A 339 -7.75 -12.52 -7.04
C GLN A 339 -6.57 -12.63 -8.01
N VAL A 340 -6.84 -12.81 -9.31
CA VAL A 340 -5.82 -13.05 -10.34
C VAL A 340 -6.15 -12.30 -11.62
N GLU A 341 -7.31 -12.59 -12.20
CA GLU A 341 -7.67 -12.15 -13.56
C GLU A 341 -7.70 -10.63 -13.68
N SER A 342 -8.32 -9.92 -12.74
CA SER A 342 -8.36 -8.45 -12.76
C SER A 342 -6.98 -7.81 -12.59
N CYS A 343 -6.07 -8.47 -11.88
CA CYS A 343 -4.70 -8.00 -11.73
C CYS A 343 -3.94 -8.12 -13.06
N LEU A 344 -3.98 -9.31 -13.68
CA LEU A 344 -3.33 -9.59 -14.96
C LEU A 344 -4.02 -8.91 -16.15
N GLY A 345 -5.26 -8.45 -15.98
CA GLY A 345 -5.97 -7.59 -16.94
C GLY A 345 -5.33 -6.21 -17.11
N CYS A 346 -4.49 -5.76 -16.17
CA CYS A 346 -3.75 -4.50 -16.27
C CYS A 346 -2.23 -4.70 -16.21
N HIS A 347 -1.74 -5.56 -15.30
CA HIS A 347 -0.32 -5.77 -15.07
C HIS A 347 0.32 -6.72 -16.08
N SER A 348 1.48 -6.33 -16.62
CA SER A 348 2.22 -7.15 -17.59
C SER A 348 3.74 -7.05 -17.41
N ASP A 349 4.20 -6.84 -16.19
CA ASP A 349 5.61 -6.87 -15.83
C ASP A 349 6.14 -8.31 -15.71
N THR A 350 7.46 -8.48 -15.66
CA THR A 350 8.10 -9.79 -15.60
C THR A 350 7.59 -10.67 -14.44
N HIS A 351 7.33 -10.07 -13.27
CA HIS A 351 6.88 -10.80 -12.09
C HIS A 351 5.42 -11.24 -12.22
N SER A 352 4.53 -10.37 -12.70
CA SER A 352 3.13 -10.72 -12.90
C SER A 352 2.96 -11.78 -14.00
N LEU A 353 3.67 -11.64 -15.13
CA LEU A 353 3.65 -12.62 -16.21
C LEU A 353 4.25 -13.99 -15.82
N ALA A 354 5.11 -14.04 -14.81
CA ALA A 354 5.67 -15.29 -14.30
C ALA A 354 4.70 -16.07 -13.38
N TYR A 355 3.59 -15.47 -12.93
CA TYR A 355 2.67 -16.09 -11.98
C TYR A 355 2.15 -17.44 -12.45
N GLU A 356 1.69 -17.55 -13.71
CA GLU A 356 1.10 -18.79 -14.23
C GLU A 356 2.07 -19.99 -14.18
N GLY A 357 3.37 -19.73 -14.29
CA GLY A 357 4.43 -20.75 -14.20
C GLY A 357 4.84 -21.12 -12.76
N SER A 358 4.30 -20.43 -11.75
CA SER A 358 4.73 -20.57 -10.36
C SER A 358 4.10 -21.77 -9.64
N PRO A 359 4.74 -22.27 -8.55
CA PRO A 359 4.11 -23.21 -7.63
C PRO A 359 2.84 -22.65 -6.98
N HIS A 360 2.78 -21.33 -6.74
CA HIS A 360 1.64 -20.64 -6.14
C HIS A 360 0.40 -20.70 -7.02
N HIS A 361 0.55 -20.47 -8.33
CA HIS A 361 -0.55 -20.61 -9.28
C HIS A 361 -1.09 -22.05 -9.31
N ARG A 362 -0.22 -23.07 -9.27
CA ARG A 362 -0.67 -24.47 -9.18
C ARG A 362 -1.49 -24.75 -7.93
N LEU A 363 -1.15 -24.15 -6.78
CA LEU A 363 -1.95 -24.29 -5.56
C LEU A 363 -3.33 -23.67 -5.73
N TRP A 364 -3.41 -22.48 -6.33
CA TRP A 364 -4.69 -21.83 -6.63
C TRP A 364 -5.56 -22.66 -7.58
N GLN A 365 -5.00 -23.18 -8.68
CA GLN A 365 -5.75 -24.06 -9.59
C GLN A 365 -6.33 -25.29 -8.89
N ARG A 366 -5.55 -25.91 -8.00
CA ARG A 366 -5.98 -27.10 -7.24
C ARG A 366 -7.04 -26.77 -6.19
N GLU A 367 -6.93 -25.63 -5.51
CA GLU A 367 -8.00 -25.13 -4.62
C GLU A 367 -9.29 -24.90 -5.40
N GLN A 368 -9.22 -24.23 -6.56
CA GLN A 368 -10.38 -23.94 -7.41
C GLN A 368 -11.03 -25.21 -7.96
N ALA A 369 -10.25 -26.26 -8.19
CA ALA A 369 -10.73 -27.60 -8.56
C ALA A 369 -11.32 -28.40 -7.38
N GLY A 370 -11.22 -27.88 -6.15
CA GLY A 370 -11.68 -28.57 -4.94
C GLY A 370 -10.74 -29.68 -4.46
N GLU A 371 -9.51 -29.76 -4.99
CA GLU A 371 -8.49 -30.74 -4.58
C GLU A 371 -7.77 -30.36 -3.30
N LEU A 372 -7.78 -29.07 -2.95
CA LEU A 372 -7.18 -28.54 -1.73
C LEU A 372 -8.21 -27.78 -0.90
N PRO A 373 -8.04 -27.72 0.43
CA PRO A 373 -8.92 -26.94 1.29
C PRO A 373 -8.94 -25.45 0.92
N ALA A 374 -10.05 -24.77 1.26
CA ALA A 374 -10.13 -23.33 1.14
C ALA A 374 -9.01 -22.63 1.94
N GLY A 375 -8.43 -21.59 1.35
CA GLY A 375 -7.27 -20.87 1.83
C GLY A 375 -5.92 -21.42 1.34
N SER A 376 -5.88 -22.56 0.64
CA SER A 376 -4.61 -23.14 0.17
C SER A 376 -4.04 -22.50 -1.09
N GLY A 377 -4.86 -21.80 -1.89
CA GLY A 377 -4.39 -21.12 -3.09
C GLY A 377 -3.66 -19.82 -2.78
N VAL A 378 -2.65 -19.53 -3.60
CA VAL A 378 -1.88 -18.29 -3.54
C VAL A 378 -2.05 -17.55 -4.85
N THR A 379 -2.50 -16.31 -4.77
CA THR A 379 -2.90 -15.45 -5.88
C THR A 379 -2.22 -14.09 -5.81
N CYS A 380 -2.42 -13.23 -6.80
CA CYS A 380 -1.95 -11.85 -6.77
C CYS A 380 -2.49 -11.14 -5.53
N ALA A 381 -3.79 -11.30 -5.25
CA ALA A 381 -4.44 -10.69 -4.10
C ALA A 381 -3.95 -11.24 -2.76
N THR A 382 -3.64 -12.54 -2.62
CA THR A 382 -3.15 -13.05 -1.32
C THR A 382 -1.81 -12.45 -0.90
N CYS A 383 -0.99 -12.00 -1.86
CA CYS A 383 0.30 -11.37 -1.59
C CYS A 383 0.21 -9.84 -1.50
N HIS A 384 -0.49 -9.20 -2.43
CA HIS A 384 -0.56 -7.75 -2.52
C HIS A 384 -1.73 -7.13 -1.76
N LEU A 385 -2.76 -7.91 -1.42
CA LEU A 385 -3.94 -7.52 -0.67
C LEU A 385 -4.24 -8.59 0.40
N PRO A 386 -3.29 -8.90 1.30
CA PRO A 386 -3.42 -10.04 2.18
C PRO A 386 -4.63 -9.92 3.11
N ARG A 387 -5.13 -11.08 3.53
CA ARG A 387 -6.15 -11.15 4.56
C ARG A 387 -5.48 -10.95 5.91
N VAL A 388 -5.84 -9.88 6.60
CA VAL A 388 -5.24 -9.47 7.86
C VAL A 388 -6.29 -9.37 8.94
N GLU A 389 -5.88 -9.69 10.17
CA GLU A 389 -6.72 -9.49 11.35
C GLU A 389 -6.83 -7.99 11.65
N HIS A 390 -8.06 -7.53 11.81
CA HIS A 390 -8.41 -6.17 12.16
C HIS A 390 -9.31 -6.16 13.39
N TYR A 391 -9.08 -5.22 14.30
CA TYR A 391 -9.93 -5.03 15.46
C TYR A 391 -10.81 -3.81 15.24
N GLN A 392 -12.12 -4.01 15.32
CA GLN A 392 -13.14 -2.96 15.31
C GLN A 392 -14.06 -3.20 16.52
N ASP A 393 -14.22 -2.21 17.40
CA ASP A 393 -15.07 -2.32 18.59
C ASP A 393 -14.77 -3.55 19.46
N ASP A 394 -13.48 -3.86 19.66
CA ASP A 394 -12.98 -5.07 20.32
C ASP A 394 -13.32 -6.40 19.61
N ILE A 395 -14.01 -6.37 18.48
CA ILE A 395 -14.27 -7.51 17.62
C ILE A 395 -13.10 -7.71 16.68
N LYS A 396 -12.51 -8.90 16.73
CA LYS A 396 -11.49 -9.34 15.78
C LYS A 396 -12.17 -9.90 14.54
N ARG A 397 -11.87 -9.32 13.38
CA ARG A 397 -12.34 -9.77 12.07
C ARG A 397 -11.20 -9.91 11.07
N VAL A 398 -11.38 -10.73 10.05
CA VAL A 398 -10.42 -10.90 8.96
C VAL A 398 -10.87 -10.10 7.74
N LEU A 399 -10.09 -9.08 7.40
CA LEU A 399 -10.32 -8.20 6.25
C LEU A 399 -9.28 -8.41 5.17
N VAL A 400 -9.67 -8.17 3.92
CA VAL A 400 -8.71 -7.99 2.82
C VAL A 400 -8.09 -6.60 2.96
N GLN A 401 -6.76 -6.53 3.04
CA GLN A 401 -6.04 -5.26 3.04
C GLN A 401 -6.12 -4.60 1.66
N HIS A 402 -6.96 -3.57 1.51
CA HIS A 402 -7.11 -2.84 0.25
C HIS A 402 -6.03 -1.78 0.01
N ASN A 403 -5.15 -1.54 0.98
CA ASN A 403 -3.93 -0.76 0.81
C ASN A 403 -2.76 -1.67 0.42
N GLN A 404 -2.61 -1.95 -0.87
CA GLN A 404 -1.46 -2.70 -1.41
C GLN A 404 -0.08 -2.09 -1.08
N ASN A 405 0.02 -0.81 -0.71
CA ASN A 405 1.28 -0.21 -0.31
C ASN A 405 1.77 -0.73 1.05
N ASP A 406 0.84 -1.17 1.90
CA ASP A 406 1.11 -1.60 3.28
C ASP A 406 2.08 -2.79 3.35
N THR A 407 2.19 -3.58 2.28
CA THR A 407 3.08 -4.74 2.21
C THR A 407 4.11 -4.67 1.09
N LEU A 408 4.06 -3.66 0.22
CA LEU A 408 4.85 -3.68 -1.01
C LEU A 408 6.31 -3.26 -0.83
N ARG A 409 6.58 -2.21 -0.03
CA ARG A 409 7.95 -1.70 0.17
C ARG A 409 8.19 -1.20 1.62
N PRO A 410 9.34 -1.59 2.22
CA PRO A 410 10.25 -2.62 1.75
C PRO A 410 9.56 -4.00 1.83
N ASN A 411 10.01 -4.99 1.06
CA ASN A 411 9.22 -6.20 0.78
C ASN A 411 9.11 -7.14 2.01
N GLU A 412 9.91 -6.95 3.05
CA GLU A 412 9.85 -7.68 4.32
C GLU A 412 8.57 -7.38 5.09
N LYS A 413 7.87 -6.28 4.75
CA LYS A 413 6.50 -6.03 5.23
C LYS A 413 5.53 -7.16 4.85
N MET A 414 5.84 -7.96 3.82
CA MET A 414 5.07 -9.16 3.45
C MET A 414 5.24 -10.33 4.44
N ILE A 415 6.34 -10.39 5.21
CA ILE A 415 6.68 -11.59 6.00
C ILE A 415 5.51 -12.03 6.86
N ARG A 416 5.01 -11.15 7.73
CA ARG A 416 3.94 -11.51 8.67
C ARG A 416 2.58 -11.69 8.00
N PRO A 417 2.05 -10.73 7.23
CA PRO A 417 0.69 -10.82 6.70
C PRO A 417 0.55 -11.79 5.50
N VAL A 418 1.66 -12.16 4.84
CA VAL A 418 1.65 -13.00 3.63
C VAL A 418 2.39 -14.31 3.90
N CYS A 419 3.72 -14.25 4.03
CA CYS A 419 4.58 -15.41 3.92
C CYS A 419 4.38 -16.41 5.06
N LEU A 420 4.25 -15.91 6.29
CA LEU A 420 4.10 -16.73 7.50
C LEU A 420 2.75 -17.45 7.61
N SER A 421 1.81 -17.20 6.70
CA SER A 421 0.59 -18.04 6.59
C SER A 421 0.91 -19.44 6.04
N CYS A 422 2.04 -19.58 5.34
CA CYS A 422 2.38 -20.80 4.60
C CYS A 422 3.82 -21.28 4.79
N HIS A 423 4.75 -20.38 5.13
CA HIS A 423 6.18 -20.65 5.19
C HIS A 423 6.78 -20.29 6.54
N GLY A 424 7.82 -21.02 6.97
CA GLY A 424 8.64 -20.62 8.12
C GLY A 424 9.45 -19.35 7.84
N LEU A 425 9.80 -18.64 8.91
CA LEU A 425 10.44 -17.32 8.82
C LEU A 425 11.75 -17.31 8.02
N ALA A 426 12.64 -18.29 8.23
CA ALA A 426 13.92 -18.36 7.55
C ALA A 426 13.76 -18.41 6.02
N PHE A 427 12.90 -19.31 5.55
CA PHE A 427 12.60 -19.43 4.12
C PHE A 427 11.97 -18.17 3.54
N ALA A 428 11.06 -17.53 4.29
CA ALA A 428 10.39 -16.30 3.85
C ALA A 428 11.39 -15.14 3.69
N ILE A 429 12.31 -14.96 4.63
CA ILE A 429 13.36 -13.93 4.55
C ILE A 429 14.26 -14.18 3.34
N ASP A 430 14.78 -15.41 3.20
CA ASP A 430 15.67 -15.78 2.09
C ASP A 430 14.98 -15.59 0.73
N ALA A 431 13.70 -15.95 0.63
CA ALA A 431 12.92 -15.80 -0.59
C ALA A 431 12.69 -14.33 -0.98
N LEU A 432 12.41 -13.45 -0.01
CA LEU A 432 12.20 -12.02 -0.25
C LEU A 432 13.52 -11.29 -0.55
N ALA A 433 14.64 -11.75 0.00
CA ALA A 433 15.96 -11.18 -0.24
C ALA A 433 16.54 -11.52 -1.63
N ASP A 434 15.97 -12.48 -2.38
CA ASP A 434 16.42 -12.88 -3.72
C ASP A 434 15.58 -12.18 -4.82
N PRO A 435 16.10 -11.10 -5.47
CA PRO A 435 15.33 -10.36 -6.46
C PRO A 435 15.04 -11.17 -7.73
N ALA A 436 15.89 -12.14 -8.06
CA ALA A 436 15.69 -13.01 -9.21
C ALA A 436 14.59 -14.04 -8.95
N LEU A 437 14.47 -14.53 -7.71
CA LEU A 437 13.34 -15.37 -7.30
C LEU A 437 12.03 -14.57 -7.29
N VAL A 438 12.04 -13.35 -6.73
CA VAL A 438 10.89 -12.44 -6.76
C VAL A 438 10.46 -12.19 -8.22
N ALA A 439 11.39 -11.84 -9.12
CA ALA A 439 11.07 -11.57 -10.52
C ALA A 439 10.44 -12.75 -11.27
N ARG A 440 10.66 -14.00 -10.82
CA ARG A 440 10.04 -15.21 -11.39
C ARG A 440 8.85 -15.71 -10.58
N ASN A 441 8.20 -14.83 -9.82
CA ASN A 441 7.05 -15.13 -8.98
C ASN A 441 7.28 -16.33 -8.05
N PHE A 442 8.46 -16.37 -7.41
CA PHE A 442 8.87 -17.44 -6.49
C PHE A 442 8.88 -18.84 -7.12
N ALA A 443 9.05 -18.94 -8.44
CA ALA A 443 9.32 -20.19 -9.12
C ALA A 443 10.75 -20.68 -8.83
N GLY A 444 10.87 -21.58 -7.85
CA GLY A 444 12.13 -22.20 -7.45
C GLY A 444 12.36 -22.09 -5.95
N ARG A 445 13.63 -21.95 -5.57
CA ARG A 445 14.09 -21.77 -4.18
C ARG A 445 15.06 -20.59 -4.12
N PRO A 446 15.18 -19.90 -2.97
CA PRO A 446 16.16 -18.83 -2.81
C PRO A 446 17.58 -19.36 -3.00
N LEU A 447 18.44 -18.55 -3.61
CA LEU A 447 19.84 -18.90 -3.85
C LEU A 447 20.76 -18.61 -2.67
N GLY A 448 20.37 -17.68 -1.79
CA GLY A 448 21.16 -17.24 -0.64
C GLY A 448 20.45 -17.48 0.69
N HIS A 449 21.21 -17.35 1.76
CA HIS A 449 20.72 -17.39 3.14
C HIS A 449 21.04 -16.06 3.84
N VAL A 450 20.04 -15.47 4.48
CA VAL A 450 20.20 -14.27 5.30
C VAL A 450 20.47 -14.69 6.74
N GLU A 451 21.67 -14.35 7.21
CA GLU A 451 22.21 -14.82 8.50
C GLU A 451 21.55 -14.21 9.75
N SER A 452 20.51 -13.38 9.62
CA SER A 452 19.93 -12.65 10.75
C SER A 452 19.38 -13.57 11.85
N ILE A 453 18.79 -14.70 11.48
CA ILE A 453 18.35 -15.72 12.44
C ILE A 453 19.54 -16.37 13.13
N ASP A 454 20.57 -16.76 12.37
CA ASP A 454 21.79 -17.37 12.92
C ASP A 454 22.50 -16.44 13.91
N MET A 455 22.58 -15.15 13.56
CA MET A 455 23.16 -14.11 14.41
C MET A 455 22.36 -13.92 15.70
N ALA A 456 21.03 -13.94 15.63
CA ALA A 456 20.17 -13.82 16.80
C ALA A 456 20.31 -15.03 17.73
N LEU A 457 20.31 -16.26 17.18
CA LEU A 457 20.55 -17.48 17.94
C LEU A 457 21.94 -17.51 18.58
N GLU A 458 22.97 -17.05 17.87
CA GLU A 458 24.33 -16.96 18.42
C GLU A 458 24.41 -15.94 19.55
N ALA A 459 23.74 -14.80 19.42
CA ALA A 459 23.64 -13.82 20.49
C ALA A 459 22.94 -14.39 21.73
N GLU A 460 21.85 -15.14 21.55
CA GLU A 460 21.13 -15.82 22.64
C GLU A 460 22.01 -16.84 23.36
N ARG A 461 22.71 -17.72 22.61
CA ARG A 461 23.64 -18.71 23.16
C ARG A 461 24.74 -18.05 24.00
N ARG A 462 25.33 -16.95 23.52
CA ARG A 462 26.34 -16.21 24.29
C ARG A 462 25.76 -15.63 25.58
N ALA A 463 24.57 -15.04 25.50
CA ALA A 463 23.91 -14.47 26.67
C ALA A 463 23.57 -15.55 27.72
N GLU A 464 23.13 -16.73 27.29
CA GLU A 464 22.91 -17.88 28.17
C GLU A 464 24.19 -18.36 28.84
N GLN A 465 25.27 -18.49 28.07
CA GLN A 465 26.58 -18.87 28.60
C GLN A 465 27.06 -17.88 29.65
N SER A 466 27.03 -16.57 29.37
CA SER A 466 27.44 -15.55 30.35
C SER A 466 26.57 -15.56 31.60
N ARG A 467 25.26 -15.82 31.48
CA ARG A 467 24.36 -15.98 32.65
C ARG A 467 24.73 -17.21 33.47
N ARG A 468 25.14 -18.32 32.84
CA ARG A 468 25.58 -19.53 33.54
C ARG A 468 26.89 -19.29 34.28
N GLU A 469 27.90 -18.72 33.61
CA GLU A 469 29.19 -18.38 34.20
C GLU A 469 29.05 -17.41 35.39
N ALA A 470 28.15 -16.42 35.29
CA ALA A 470 27.87 -15.49 36.39
C ALA A 470 27.20 -16.16 37.60
N ARG A 471 26.38 -17.20 37.37
CA ARG A 471 25.78 -18.00 38.46
C ARG A 471 26.82 -18.89 39.12
N GLU A 472 27.64 -19.58 38.33
CA GLU A 472 28.74 -20.43 38.82
C GLU A 472 29.77 -19.63 39.62
N ALA A 473 30.04 -18.36 39.25
CA ALA A 473 30.94 -17.48 39.99
C ALA A 473 30.34 -16.90 41.28
N ALA A 474 29.01 -16.97 41.45
CA ALA A 474 28.29 -16.47 42.63
C ALA A 474 28.02 -17.56 43.68
N GLU A 475 28.15 -18.83 43.29
CA GLU A 475 28.17 -20.01 44.16
C GLU A 475 29.58 -20.26 44.73
#